data_AF-A0A069B000-F1
#
_entry.id   AF-A0A069B000-F1
#
_cell.length_a   1.000
_cell.length_b   1.000
_cell.length_c   1.000
_cell.angle_alpha   90.00
_cell.angle_beta   90.00
_cell.angle_gamma   90.00
#
_symmetry.space_group_name_H-M   'P 1'
#
loop_
_entity.id
_entity.type
_entity.pdbx_description
1 polymer ?
#
loop_
_entity_poly.entity_id
_entity_poly.type
_entity_poly.pdbx_seq_one_letter_code
_entity_poly.pdbx_strand_id
1 'polypeptide(L)'
;MTTFYYSVNEMARQAGFTSPSTWTRIKNDLRAPDAVMVSKIQGAGWTLDSWEDAANNELHTRREPLMKAITRLRLEEEALRQEYGVTDQDEPADQKAEG
;
A
#
# COMPACT_ATOMS: atom_id res chain seq x y z
N MET A 1 -9.79 -2.12 -10.99
CA MET A 1 -9.68 -1.99 -9.52
C MET A 1 -8.27 -1.56 -9.19
N THR A 2 -8.11 -0.48 -8.44
CA THR A 2 -6.80 0.11 -8.13
C THR A 2 -6.02 -0.76 -7.14
N THR A 3 -4.75 -1.04 -7.46
CA THR A 3 -3.82 -1.76 -6.57
C THR A 3 -2.92 -0.76 -5.85
N PHE A 4 -2.81 -0.89 -4.53
CA PHE A 4 -1.94 -0.06 -3.71
C PHE A 4 -0.65 -0.81 -3.38
N TYR A 5 0.46 -0.07 -3.35
CA TYR A 5 1.79 -0.61 -3.07
C TYR A 5 2.45 0.20 -1.97
N TYR A 6 3.07 -0.49 -1.02
CA TYR A 6 3.72 0.10 0.14
C TYR A 6 5.22 -0.14 0.06
N SER A 7 5.99 0.94 0.14
CA SER A 7 7.44 0.87 0.27
C SER A 7 7.85 0.42 1.67
N VAL A 8 9.10 -0.04 1.82
CA VAL A 8 9.66 -0.37 3.14
C VAL A 8 9.58 0.80 4.11
N ASN A 9 9.90 2.02 3.65
CA ASN A 9 9.86 3.20 4.50
C ASN A 9 8.44 3.48 5.01
N GLU A 10 7.46 3.33 4.11
CA GLU A 10 6.05 3.54 4.46
C GLU A 10 5.58 2.49 5.46
N MET A 11 5.73 1.20 5.13
CA MET A 11 5.30 0.13 6.01
C MET A 11 6.02 0.19 7.37
N ALA A 12 7.32 0.50 7.39
CA ALA A 12 8.06 0.60 8.64
C ALA A 12 7.58 1.75 9.53
N ARG A 13 7.21 2.89 8.95
CA ARG A 13 6.57 3.99 9.70
C ARG A 13 5.20 3.58 10.22
N GLN A 14 4.37 2.94 9.40
CA GLN A 14 3.04 2.48 9.78
C GLN A 14 3.07 1.43 10.90
N ALA A 15 4.13 0.62 10.96
CA ALA A 15 4.41 -0.34 12.02
C ALA A 15 5.14 0.25 13.24
N GLY A 16 5.45 1.55 13.24
CA GLY A 16 6.09 2.25 14.37
C GLY A 16 7.60 2.07 14.49
N PHE A 17 8.28 1.56 13.46
CA PHE A 17 9.73 1.44 13.47
C PHE A 17 10.40 2.78 13.16
N THR A 18 11.18 3.31 14.10
CA THR A 18 11.82 4.62 13.99
C THR A 18 13.29 4.57 13.56
N SER A 19 13.91 3.39 13.56
CA SER A 19 15.35 3.24 13.26
C SER A 19 15.61 3.00 11.77
N PRO A 20 16.47 3.81 11.11
CA PRO A 20 16.88 3.58 9.73
C PRO A 20 17.57 2.21 9.51
N SER A 21 18.30 1.71 10.51
CA SER A 21 18.93 0.40 10.42
C SER A 21 17.92 -0.74 10.39
N THR A 22 16.78 -0.58 11.06
CA THR A 22 15.66 -1.53 11.00
C THR A 22 15.07 -1.55 9.59
N TRP A 23 14.90 -0.39 8.96
CA TRP A 23 14.35 -0.30 7.59
C TRP A 23 15.28 -0.99 6.59
N THR A 24 16.59 -0.75 6.69
CA THR A 24 17.58 -1.43 5.84
C THR A 24 17.55 -2.95 6.03
N ARG A 25 17.42 -3.44 7.27
CA ARG A 25 17.30 -4.89 7.53
C ARG A 25 16.04 -5.47 6.91
N ILE A 26 14.89 -4.84 7.12
CA ILE A 26 13.62 -5.24 6.49
C ILE A 26 13.79 -5.32 4.97
N LYS A 27 14.37 -4.29 4.35
CA LYS A 27 14.58 -4.28 2.89
C LYS A 27 15.45 -5.44 2.40
N ASN A 28 16.46 -5.84 3.17
CA ASN A 28 17.36 -6.93 2.80
C ASN A 28 16.75 -8.32 3.03
N ASP A 29 15.85 -8.42 4.01
CA ASP A 29 15.18 -9.68 4.37
C ASP A 29 14.00 -9.99 3.42
N LEU A 30 13.45 -8.97 2.75
CA LEU A 30 12.29 -9.10 1.86
C LEU A 30 12.60 -9.79 0.53
N ARG A 31 11.62 -10.56 0.04
CA ARG A 31 11.56 -11.02 -1.35
C ARG A 31 11.51 -9.86 -2.37
N ALA A 32 11.65 -10.21 -3.65
CA ALA A 32 11.52 -9.26 -4.75
C ALA A 32 10.20 -8.46 -4.68
N PRO A 33 10.21 -7.18 -5.10
CA PRO A 33 9.02 -6.33 -5.04
C PRO A 33 7.95 -6.72 -6.05
N ASP A 34 6.69 -6.47 -5.69
CA ASP A 34 5.53 -6.65 -6.58
C ASP A 34 5.50 -5.58 -7.67
N ALA A 35 5.99 -4.38 -7.35
CA ALA A 35 6.11 -3.28 -8.29
C ALA A 35 7.36 -2.44 -8.06
N VAL A 36 7.90 -1.91 -9.17
CA VAL A 36 8.99 -0.93 -9.17
C VAL A 36 8.42 0.42 -9.60
N MET A 37 8.59 1.43 -8.75
CA MET A 37 8.26 2.81 -9.07
C MET A 37 9.42 3.46 -9.81
N VAL A 38 9.19 3.84 -11.07
CA VAL A 38 10.16 4.57 -11.88
C VAL A 38 9.96 6.07 -11.62
N SER A 39 10.72 6.60 -10.67
CA SER A 39 10.77 8.03 -10.35
C SER A 39 12.23 8.50 -10.24
N LYS A 40 12.47 9.79 -9.96
CA LYS A 40 13.81 10.34 -9.72
C LYS A 40 14.58 9.55 -8.64
N ILE A 41 13.86 8.99 -7.67
CA ILE A 41 14.38 7.98 -6.74
C ILE A 41 13.60 6.71 -7.02
N GLN A 42 14.27 5.70 -7.58
CA GLN A 42 13.64 4.41 -7.83
C GLN A 42 13.11 3.82 -6.52
N GLY A 43 11.85 3.43 -6.54
CA GLY A 43 11.16 2.85 -5.38
C GLY A 43 10.75 1.42 -5.64
N ALA A 44 10.67 0.64 -4.58
CA ALA A 44 10.15 -0.73 -4.59
C ALA A 44 8.90 -0.77 -3.70
N GLY A 45 7.87 -1.51 -4.13
CA GLY A 45 6.61 -1.61 -3.44
C GLY A 45 6.07 -3.04 -3.40
N TRP A 46 5.36 -3.35 -2.32
CA TRP A 46 4.68 -4.61 -2.10
C TRP A 46 3.22 -4.34 -1.72
N THR A 47 2.33 -5.24 -2.10
CA THR A 47 0.93 -5.22 -1.63
C THR A 47 0.84 -5.60 -0.15
N LEU A 48 -0.30 -5.33 0.49
CA LEU A 48 -0.52 -5.74 1.88
C LEU A 48 -0.47 -7.28 2.05
N ASP A 49 -0.88 -8.03 1.04
CA ASP A 49 -0.80 -9.50 1.05
C ASP A 49 0.66 -9.97 1.02
N SER A 50 1.50 -9.37 0.18
CA SER A 50 2.94 -9.64 0.18
C SER A 50 3.62 -9.25 1.49
N TRP A 51 3.17 -8.17 2.12
CA TRP A 51 3.65 -7.78 3.44
C TRP A 51 3.19 -8.75 4.55
N GLU A 52 1.97 -9.28 4.47
CA GLU A 52 1.47 -10.31 5.38
C GLU A 52 2.27 -11.61 5.24
N ASP A 53 2.52 -12.06 4.02
CA ASP A 53 3.40 -13.19 3.72
C ASP A 53 4.78 -12.99 4.32
N ALA A 54 5.39 -11.82 4.06
CA ALA A 54 6.72 -11.50 4.57
C ALA A 54 6.73 -11.44 6.11
N ALA A 55 5.70 -10.87 6.74
CA ALA A 55 5.57 -10.81 8.20
C ALA A 55 5.51 -12.21 8.83
N ASN A 56 4.88 -13.16 8.14
CA ASN A 56 4.73 -14.54 8.63
C ASN A 56 5.99 -15.39 8.39
N ASN A 57 6.72 -15.15 7.29
CA ASN A 57 7.80 -16.05 6.85
C ASN A 57 9.22 -15.46 7.04
N GLU A 58 9.42 -14.23 6.62
CA GLU A 58 10.75 -13.60 6.51
C GLU A 58 11.04 -12.71 7.74
N LEU A 59 10.02 -12.01 8.22
CA LEU A 59 10.11 -10.97 9.25
C LEU A 59 9.42 -11.38 10.55
N HIS A 60 9.41 -12.67 10.88
CA HIS A 60 8.67 -13.24 12.02
C HIS A 60 8.93 -12.53 13.37
N THR A 61 10.16 -12.04 13.62
CA THR A 61 10.50 -11.27 14.83
C THR A 61 9.81 -9.89 14.91
N ARG A 62 9.23 -9.43 13.81
CA ARG A 62 8.55 -8.14 13.63
C ARG A 62 7.08 -8.32 13.26
N ARG A 63 6.58 -9.55 13.32
CA ARG A 63 5.25 -9.92 12.84
C ARG A 63 4.14 -9.10 13.50
N GLU A 64 4.12 -9.03 14.82
CA GLU A 64 3.02 -8.36 15.56
C GLU A 64 2.82 -6.88 15.15
N PRO A 65 3.84 -6.01 15.16
CA PRO A 65 3.67 -4.63 14.73
C PRO A 65 3.31 -4.50 13.23
N LEU A 66 3.85 -5.38 12.37
CA LEU A 66 3.51 -5.41 10.94
C LEU A 66 2.05 -5.79 10.71
N MET A 67 1.56 -6.85 11.37
CA MET A 67 0.18 -7.30 11.25
C MET A 67 -0.81 -6.24 11.75
N LYS A 68 -0.48 -5.52 12.83
CA LYS A 68 -1.30 -4.40 13.32
C LYS A 68 -1.38 -3.27 12.30
N ALA A 69 -0.27 -2.94 11.63
CA ALA A 69 -0.24 -1.95 10.57
C ALA A 69 -1.06 -2.41 9.35
N ILE A 70 -0.88 -3.65 8.90
CA ILE A 70 -1.61 -4.24 7.77
C ILE A 70 -3.12 -4.19 7.99
N THR A 71 -3.60 -4.61 9.15
CA THR A 71 -5.05 -4.57 9.47
C THR A 71 -5.63 -3.16 9.36
N ARG A 72 -4.90 -2.15 9.86
CA ARG A 72 -5.33 -0.75 9.75
C ARG A 72 -5.30 -0.28 8.28
N LEU A 73 -4.21 -0.55 7.56
CA LEU A 73 -4.04 -0.14 6.18
C LEU A 73 -5.10 -0.77 5.25
N ARG A 74 -5.55 -2.00 5.51
CA ARG A 74 -6.65 -2.62 4.74
C ARG A 74 -7.96 -1.83 4.86
N LEU A 75 -8.26 -1.29 6.04
CA LEU A 75 -9.43 -0.43 6.24
C LEU A 75 -9.26 0.91 5.50
N GLU A 76 -8.06 1.47 5.52
CA GLU A 76 -7.72 2.70 4.79
C GLU A 76 -7.80 2.49 3.26
N GLU A 77 -7.28 1.37 2.73
CA GLU A 77 -7.39 1.02 1.32
C GLU A 77 -8.85 0.89 0.87
N GLU A 78 -9.71 0.28 1.69
CA GLU A 78 -11.14 0.16 1.37
C GLU A 78 -11.81 1.52 1.29
N ALA A 79 -11.52 2.42 2.24
CA ALA A 79 -12.01 3.80 2.19
C ALA A 79 -11.50 4.54 0.93
N LEU A 80 -10.21 4.38 0.59
CA LEU A 80 -9.63 4.96 -0.63
C LEU A 80 -10.26 4.38 -1.89
N ARG A 81 -10.56 3.08 -1.94
CA ARG A 81 -11.26 2.49 -3.10
C ARG A 81 -12.66 3.05 -3.26
N GLN A 82 -13.34 3.41 -2.16
CA GLN A 82 -14.64 4.06 -2.23
C GLN A 82 -14.51 5.52 -2.70
N GLU A 83 -13.52 6.25 -2.21
CA GLU A 83 -13.25 7.65 -2.60
C GLU A 83 -12.84 7.78 -4.07
N TYR A 84 -11.87 6.97 -4.50
CA TYR A 84 -11.32 6.99 -5.87
C TYR A 84 -12.04 6.02 -6.82
N GLY A 85 -13.06 5.30 -6.33
CA GLY A 85 -13.95 4.44 -7.11
C GLY A 85 -15.20 5.15 -7.62
N VAL A 86 -15.37 6.44 -7.32
CA VAL A 86 -16.38 7.30 -7.95
C VAL A 86 -15.74 8.03 -9.14
N THR A 87 -15.93 7.51 -10.34
CA THR A 87 -16.12 8.28 -11.59
C THR A 87 -16.40 7.34 -12.76
N ASP A 88 -17.62 6.80 -12.78
CA ASP A 88 -18.37 6.49 -14.01
C ASP A 88 -19.84 6.94 -13.86
N GLN A 89 -20.09 7.92 -12.97
CA GLN A 89 -21.40 8.54 -12.79
C GLN A 89 -21.24 10.03 -12.54
N ASP A 90 -20.93 10.75 -13.62
CA ASP A 90 -21.37 12.12 -13.85
C ASP A 90 -21.21 12.42 -15.35
N GLU A 91 -22.14 11.92 -16.17
CA GLU A 91 -22.55 12.68 -17.36
C GLU A 91 -23.69 13.61 -16.92
N PRO A 92 -23.46 14.93 -16.81
CA PRO A 92 -24.54 15.88 -16.85
C PRO A 92 -24.85 16.14 -18.33
N ALA A 93 -25.93 15.55 -18.84
CA ALA A 93 -26.57 16.02 -20.05
C ALA A 93 -28.08 16.16 -19.80
N ASP A 94 -28.43 17.04 -18.86
CA ASP A 94 -29.76 17.62 -18.87
C ASP A 94 -29.68 18.96 -19.61
N GLN A 95 -30.22 19.01 -20.82
CA GLN A 95 -31.26 19.98 -21.17
C GLN A 95 -31.70 19.85 -22.64
N LYS A 96 -32.99 19.59 -22.76
CA LYS A 96 -33.90 19.83 -23.88
C LYS A 96 -33.44 20.97 -24.81
N ALA A 97 -33.47 20.70 -26.12
CA ALA A 97 -33.85 21.70 -27.11
C ALA A 97 -34.94 21.09 -28.01
N GLU A 98 -36.11 21.71 -27.94
CA GLU A 98 -37.26 21.49 -28.81
C GLU A 98 -36.91 21.80 -30.28
N GLY A 99 -37.58 21.12 -31.20
CA GLY A 99 -37.56 21.36 -32.65
C GLY A 99 -38.45 20.37 -33.39
#